data_AF-A0A3A4W599-F1
#
_entry.id   AF-A0A3A4W599-F1
#
_cell.length_a   1.000
_cell.length_b   1.000
_cell.length_c   1.000
_cell.angle_alpha   90.00
_cell.angle_beta   90.00
_cell.angle_gamma   90.00
#
_symmetry.space_group_name_H-M   'P 1'
#
loop_
_entity.id
_entity.type
_entity.pdbx_description
1 polymer ?
#
loop_
_entity_poly.entity_id
_entity_poly.type
_entity_poly.pdbx_seq_one_letter_code
_entity_poly.pdbx_strand_id
1 'polypeptide(L)'
;MSGSLRNHWGYTPEEIWEPLAARDNAPPDLFNDLYEAAEGFLALPTAEPLFEEIQNDAVKAHTAFCALNGSDFRDETAIVEFLETAYDVIVDYDVPGDPEIFKQLLRQFITKYTFVIASTTPSSCAFCSRVRFQTFIPNFSG
;
A
#
# COMPACT_ATOMS: atom_id res chain seq x y z
N MET A 1 -8.38 -5.07 -21.50
CA MET A 1 -8.01 -4.19 -20.36
C MET A 1 -7.63 -5.11 -19.21
N SER A 2 -6.36 -5.48 -19.11
CA SER A 2 -5.86 -6.33 -18.04
C SER A 2 -5.89 -5.54 -16.73
N GLY A 3 -6.79 -5.92 -15.83
CA GLY A 3 -6.83 -5.36 -14.48
C GLY A 3 -5.61 -5.84 -13.70
N SER A 4 -4.59 -4.99 -13.59
CA SER A 4 -3.38 -5.24 -12.81
C SER A 4 -3.37 -4.29 -11.62
N LEU A 5 -2.90 -4.75 -10.46
CA LEU A 5 -2.77 -3.90 -9.27
C LEU A 5 -1.85 -2.71 -9.52
N ARG A 6 -0.85 -2.89 -10.39
CA ARG A 6 0.05 -1.81 -10.84
C ARG A 6 -0.70 -0.66 -11.53
N ASN A 7 -1.72 -0.96 -12.31
CA ASN A 7 -2.52 0.05 -13.01
C ASN A 7 -3.48 0.79 -12.08
N HIS A 8 -3.88 0.16 -10.97
CA HIS A 8 -4.81 0.75 -10.01
C HIS A 8 -4.08 1.45 -8.84
N TRP A 9 -2.76 1.29 -8.74
CA TRP A 9 -1.94 1.95 -7.73
C TRP A 9 -2.11 3.47 -7.75
N GLY A 10 -2.28 4.10 -8.92
CA GLY A 10 -2.49 5.55 -9.01
C GLY A 10 -3.74 6.06 -8.27
N TYR A 11 -4.66 5.18 -7.87
CA TYR A 11 -5.83 5.51 -7.05
C TYR A 11 -5.60 5.26 -5.55
N THR A 12 -4.53 4.59 -5.14
CA THR A 12 -4.26 4.29 -3.72
C THR A 12 -3.93 5.55 -2.90
N PRO A 13 -3.21 6.58 -3.41
CA PRO A 13 -3.01 7.84 -2.70
C PRO A 13 -4.33 8.44 -2.24
N GLU A 14 -5.27 8.65 -3.15
CA GLU A 14 -6.54 9.31 -2.84
C GLU A 14 -7.51 8.42 -2.05
N GLU A 15 -7.49 7.10 -2.24
CA GLU A 15 -8.48 6.19 -1.63
C GLU A 15 -8.03 5.57 -0.30
N ILE A 16 -6.74 5.46 -0.04
CA ILE A 16 -6.19 4.80 1.15
C ILE A 16 -5.36 5.79 1.97
N TRP A 17 -4.37 6.44 1.34
CA TRP A 17 -3.34 7.18 2.06
C TRP A 17 -3.80 8.57 2.49
N GLU A 18 -4.50 9.32 1.64
CA GLU A 18 -5.08 10.63 1.96
C GLU A 18 -6.12 10.54 3.09
N PRO A 19 -7.07 9.59 3.11
CA PRO A 19 -7.96 9.39 4.26
C PRO A 19 -7.23 9.01 5.54
N LEU A 20 -6.05 8.39 5.45
CA LEU A 20 -5.21 8.06 6.59
C LEU A 20 -4.45 9.31 7.09
N ALA A 21 -3.92 10.12 6.17
CA ALA A 21 -3.21 11.37 6.44
C ALA A 21 -4.11 12.46 7.02
N ALA A 22 -5.35 12.55 6.55
CA ALA A 22 -6.32 13.58 6.94
C ALA A 22 -6.84 13.41 8.38
N ARG A 23 -6.36 12.42 9.12
CA ARG A 23 -6.76 12.16 10.51
C ARG A 23 -5.96 13.03 11.46
N ASP A 24 -6.64 13.58 12.46
CA ASP A 24 -6.02 14.43 13.49
C ASP A 24 -4.94 13.71 14.31
N ASN A 25 -4.93 12.38 14.32
CA ASN A 25 -3.97 11.54 15.04
C ASN A 25 -2.91 10.88 14.14
N ALA A 26 -2.84 11.25 12.86
CA ALA A 26 -1.86 10.68 11.94
C ALA A 26 -0.43 11.02 12.42
N PRO A 27 0.45 10.03 12.60
CA PRO A 27 1.83 10.30 12.99
C PRO A 27 2.54 11.14 11.91
N PRO A 28 3.29 12.19 12.29
CA PRO A 28 3.95 13.07 11.32
C PRO A 28 5.02 12.32 10.50
N ASP A 29 5.60 11.28 11.07
CA ASP A 29 6.65 10.46 10.45
C ASP A 29 6.11 9.22 9.74
N LEU A 30 4.78 8.99 9.75
CA LEU A 30 4.18 7.81 9.13
C LEU A 30 4.57 7.69 7.65
N PHE A 31 4.55 8.80 6.91
CA PHE A 31 4.91 8.80 5.49
C PHE A 31 6.41 8.60 5.25
N ASN A 32 7.27 8.96 6.21
CA ASN A 32 8.70 8.66 6.13
C ASN A 32 8.90 7.15 6.20
N ASP A 33 8.30 6.49 7.19
CA ASP A 33 8.43 5.05 7.39
C ASP A 33 7.76 4.25 6.26
N LEU A 34 6.61 4.73 5.75
CA LEU A 34 5.96 4.11 4.60
C LEU A 34 6.82 4.24 3.33
N TYR A 35 7.47 5.39 3.12
CA TYR A 35 8.37 5.59 2.00
C TYR A 35 9.64 4.73 2.12
N GLU A 36 10.23 4.65 3.32
CA GLU A 36 11.36 3.76 3.61
C GLU A 36 11.00 2.29 3.37
N ALA A 37 9.82 1.86 3.84
CA ALA A 37 9.32 0.51 3.58
C ALA A 37 9.14 0.28 2.07
N ALA A 38 8.61 1.27 1.33
CA ALA A 38 8.36 1.16 -0.11
C ALA A 38 9.65 0.95 -0.92
N GLU A 39 10.74 1.64 -0.56
CA GLU A 39 12.05 1.51 -1.23
C GLU A 39 12.55 0.07 -1.30
N GLY A 40 12.27 -0.76 -0.29
CA GLY A 40 12.61 -2.18 -0.30
C GLY A 40 11.93 -3.00 -1.41
N PHE A 41 10.81 -2.50 -1.93
CA PHE A 41 9.96 -3.17 -2.92
C PHE A 41 10.01 -2.53 -4.31
N LEU A 42 10.73 -1.41 -4.46
CA LEU A 42 10.92 -0.75 -5.75
C LEU A 42 11.83 -1.59 -6.68
N ALA A 43 11.58 -1.45 -7.99
CA ALA A 43 12.41 -2.06 -9.02
C ALA A 43 13.79 -1.40 -9.10
N LEU A 44 13.82 -0.09 -8.90
CA LEU A 44 15.01 0.74 -8.86
C LEU A 44 15.02 1.51 -7.54
N PRO A 45 16.04 1.31 -6.69
CA PRO A 45 16.15 2.08 -5.47
C PRO A 45 16.47 3.54 -5.78
N THR A 46 15.97 4.43 -4.94
CA THR A 46 16.31 5.85 -4.96
C THR A 46 17.78 6.04 -4.61
N ALA A 47 18.45 7.01 -5.24
CA ALA A 47 19.84 7.31 -4.91
C ALA A 47 19.96 7.79 -3.45
N GLU A 48 20.91 7.24 -2.69
CA GLU A 48 21.16 7.55 -1.27
C GLU A 48 21.04 9.05 -0.90
N PRO A 49 21.70 10.01 -1.59
CA PRO A 49 21.61 11.42 -1.20
C PRO A 49 20.20 12.01 -1.35
N LEU A 50 19.42 11.49 -2.29
CA LEU A 50 18.04 11.94 -2.53
C LEU A 50 17.07 11.23 -1.57
N PHE A 51 17.34 9.98 -1.21
CA PHE A 51 16.60 9.24 -0.20
C PHE A 51 16.72 9.91 1.18
N GLU A 52 17.94 10.26 1.62
CA GLU A 52 18.17 10.97 2.87
C GLU A 52 17.47 12.33 2.88
N GLU A 53 17.49 13.07 1.77
CA GLU A 53 16.80 14.35 1.65
C GLU A 53 15.27 14.22 1.81
N ILE A 54 14.69 13.15 1.27
CA ILE A 54 13.27 12.86 1.37
C ILE A 54 12.90 12.41 2.79
N GLN A 55 13.67 11.51 3.39
CA GLN A 55 13.39 10.97 4.73
C GLN A 55 13.48 12.04 5.83
N ASN A 56 14.31 13.06 5.65
CA ASN A 56 14.43 14.18 6.59
C ASN A 56 13.26 15.19 6.53
N ASP A 57 12.33 15.06 5.56
CA ASP A 57 11.23 16.02 5.36
C ASP A 57 9.92 15.29 5.07
N ALA A 58 9.04 15.25 6.08
CA ALA A 58 7.73 14.57 6.00
C ALA A 58 6.87 15.01 4.81
N VAL A 59 6.97 16.28 4.39
CA VAL A 59 6.22 16.78 3.23
C VAL A 59 6.79 16.22 1.93
N LYS A 60 8.13 16.10 1.85
CA LYS A 60 8.78 15.47 0.69
C LYS A 60 8.51 13.98 0.65
N ALA A 61 8.56 13.27 1.78
CA ALA A 61 8.24 11.85 1.84
C ALA A 61 6.80 11.59 1.44
N HIS A 62 5.83 12.37 1.95
CA HIS A 62 4.44 12.31 1.51
C HIS A 62 4.31 12.51 0.00
N THR A 63 4.93 13.57 -0.53
CA THR A 63 4.87 13.90 -1.96
C THR A 63 5.51 12.81 -2.83
N ALA A 64 6.67 12.30 -2.43
CA ALA A 64 7.40 11.26 -3.12
C ALA A 64 6.62 9.93 -3.11
N PHE A 65 6.07 9.57 -1.96
CA PHE A 65 5.24 8.38 -1.79
C PHE A 65 3.97 8.43 -2.65
N CYS A 66 3.24 9.55 -2.63
CA CYS A 66 2.05 9.74 -3.47
C CYS A 66 2.36 9.83 -4.97
N ALA A 67 3.61 10.17 -5.33
CA ALA A 67 4.07 10.17 -6.72
C ALA A 67 4.49 8.78 -7.23
N LEU A 68 4.65 7.79 -6.35
CA LEU A 68 4.99 6.42 -6.76
C LEU A 68 3.89 5.84 -7.65
N ASN A 69 4.29 5.25 -8.77
CA ASN A 69 3.40 4.51 -9.64
C ASN A 69 3.55 3.00 -9.40
N GLY A 70 2.49 2.26 -9.69
CA GLY A 70 2.53 0.79 -9.63
C GLY A 70 3.57 0.18 -10.59
N SER A 71 4.00 0.92 -11.61
CA SER A 71 5.12 0.52 -12.49
C SER A 71 6.49 0.57 -11.81
N ASP A 72 6.65 1.39 -10.78
CA ASP A 72 7.93 1.60 -10.09
C ASP A 72 8.28 0.43 -9.16
N PHE A 73 7.27 -0.35 -8.75
CA PHE A 73 7.45 -1.59 -8.00
C PHE A 73 8.08 -2.70 -8.85
N ARG A 74 8.81 -3.60 -8.19
CA ARG A 74 9.45 -4.73 -8.88
C ARG A 74 8.45 -5.65 -9.56
N ASP A 75 7.36 -6.01 -8.88
CA ASP A 75 6.32 -6.94 -9.32
C ASP A 75 4.97 -6.64 -8.64
N GLU A 76 3.87 -7.24 -9.12
CA GLU A 76 2.57 -7.17 -8.42
C GLU A 76 2.65 -7.79 -7.02
N THR A 77 3.48 -8.81 -6.83
CA THR A 77 3.71 -9.41 -5.52
C THR A 77 4.41 -8.44 -4.57
N ALA A 78 5.35 -7.62 -5.07
CA ALA A 78 6.03 -6.61 -4.28
C ALA A 78 5.05 -5.54 -3.76
N ILE A 79 4.01 -5.21 -4.53
CA ILE A 79 2.93 -4.32 -4.06
C ILE A 79 2.16 -4.95 -2.89
N VAL A 80 1.86 -6.25 -2.96
CA VAL A 80 1.15 -6.94 -1.87
C VAL A 80 2.03 -7.02 -0.62
N GLU A 81 3.29 -7.40 -0.77
CA GLU A 81 4.26 -7.46 0.33
C GLU A 81 4.49 -6.09 0.97
N PHE A 82 4.51 -5.03 0.15
CA PHE A 82 4.53 -3.65 0.65
C PHE A 82 3.28 -3.33 1.47
N LEU A 83 2.07 -3.68 1.01
CA LEU A 83 0.85 -3.41 1.77
C LEU A 83 0.79 -4.17 3.10
N GLU A 84 1.35 -5.38 3.16
CA GLU A 84 1.53 -6.14 4.41
C GLU A 84 2.52 -5.42 5.33
N THR A 85 3.66 -4.97 4.79
CA THR A 85 4.68 -4.23 5.56
C THR A 85 4.13 -2.88 6.05
N ALA A 86 3.34 -2.18 5.24
CA ALA A 86 2.70 -0.94 5.61
C ALA A 86 1.69 -1.13 6.75
N TYR A 87 0.98 -2.27 6.77
CA TYR A 87 0.13 -2.63 7.91
C TYR A 87 0.96 -2.78 9.19
N ASP A 88 2.09 -3.48 9.11
CA ASP A 88 2.99 -3.66 10.26
C ASP A 88 3.54 -2.32 10.78
N VAL A 89 3.93 -1.41 9.88
CA VAL A 89 4.34 -0.03 10.24
C VAL A 89 3.22 0.70 10.98
N ILE A 90 1.99 0.69 10.44
CA ILE A 90 0.84 1.37 11.08
C ILE A 90 0.53 0.78 12.47
N VAL A 91 0.69 -0.54 12.63
CA VAL A 91 0.49 -1.21 13.92
C VAL A 91 1.57 -0.82 14.94
N ASP A 92 2.81 -0.61 14.50
CA ASP A 92 3.93 -0.24 15.38
C ASP A 92 3.73 1.12 16.08
N TYR A 93 3.01 2.03 15.42
CA TYR A 93 2.64 3.33 15.99
C TYR A 93 1.63 3.25 17.14
N ASP A 94 0.99 2.10 17.37
CA ASP A 94 0.02 1.83 18.45
C ASP A 94 -1.11 2.90 18.55
N VAL A 95 -1.50 3.48 17.41
CA VAL A 95 -2.57 4.48 17.36
C VAL A 95 -3.93 3.76 17.35
N PRO A 96 -4.84 4.05 18.29
CA PRO A 96 -6.11 3.34 18.40
C PRO A 96 -7.01 3.59 17.18
N GLY A 97 -7.31 2.51 16.46
CA GLY A 97 -8.27 2.49 15.34
C GLY A 97 -7.68 2.76 13.96
N ASP A 98 -6.43 3.19 13.85
CA ASP A 98 -5.73 3.33 12.57
C ASP A 98 -5.53 2.00 11.83
N PRO A 99 -5.15 0.87 12.48
CA PRO A 99 -5.01 -0.40 11.77
C PRO A 99 -6.34 -0.92 11.21
N GLU A 100 -7.44 -0.72 11.93
CA GLU A 100 -8.79 -1.14 11.54
C GLU A 100 -9.30 -0.33 10.36
N ILE A 101 -9.01 0.96 10.34
CA ILE A 101 -9.37 1.86 9.24
C ILE A 101 -8.55 1.53 8.01
N PHE A 102 -7.24 1.32 8.15
CA PHE A 102 -6.41 0.89 7.04
C PHE A 102 -6.93 -0.42 6.43
N LYS A 103 -7.28 -1.41 7.25
CA LYS A 103 -7.92 -2.65 6.79
C LYS A 103 -9.26 -2.38 6.08
N GLN A 104 -10.07 -1.45 6.59
CA GLN A 104 -11.35 -1.08 5.97
C GLN A 104 -11.16 -0.42 4.60
N LEU A 105 -10.23 0.53 4.48
CA LEU A 105 -9.90 1.22 3.23
C LEU A 105 -9.33 0.23 2.21
N LEU A 106 -8.40 -0.63 2.62
CA LEU A 106 -7.88 -1.72 1.79
C LEU A 106 -8.99 -2.65 1.31
N ARG A 107 -9.91 -3.05 2.19
CA ARG A 107 -11.05 -3.89 1.78
C ARG A 107 -11.94 -3.20 0.77
N GLN A 108 -12.21 -1.91 0.93
CA GLN A 108 -13.01 -1.14 -0.03
C GLN A 108 -12.31 -1.06 -1.38
N PHE A 109 -11.02 -0.71 -1.39
CA PHE A 109 -10.19 -0.65 -2.58
C PHE A 109 -10.14 -2.01 -3.29
N ILE A 110 -9.79 -3.07 -2.57
CA ILE A 110 -9.75 -4.44 -3.10
C ILE A 110 -11.13 -4.83 -3.63
N THR A 111 -12.23 -4.58 -2.92
CA THR A 111 -13.58 -4.95 -3.39
C THR A 111 -13.94 -4.21 -4.68
N LYS A 112 -13.59 -2.93 -4.76
CA LYS A 112 -13.84 -2.06 -5.92
C LYS A 112 -13.06 -2.51 -7.15
N TYR A 113 -11.79 -2.91 -6.98
CA TYR A 113 -10.91 -3.26 -8.10
C TYR A 113 -10.81 -4.78 -8.38
N THR A 114 -11.13 -5.65 -7.41
CA THR A 114 -11.19 -7.13 -7.60
C THR A 114 -12.38 -7.54 -8.47
N PHE A 115 -13.50 -6.80 -8.42
CA PHE A 115 -14.63 -7.02 -9.33
C PHE A 115 -14.25 -6.82 -10.81
N VAL A 116 -13.29 -5.93 -11.07
CA VAL A 116 -12.76 -5.65 -12.41
C VAL A 116 -11.79 -6.74 -12.89
N ILE A 117 -10.99 -7.30 -11.97
CA ILE A 117 -10.05 -8.40 -12.27
C ILE A 117 -10.81 -9.70 -12.56
N ALA A 118 -11.83 -10.03 -11.76
CA ALA A 118 -12.61 -11.26 -11.90
C ALA A 118 -13.48 -11.31 -13.17
N SER A 119 -13.91 -10.15 -13.68
CA SER A 119 -14.76 -10.09 -14.88
C SER A 119 -13.99 -10.16 -16.21
N THR A 120 -12.64 -10.12 -16.19
CA THR A 120 -11.85 -9.88 -17.41
C THR A 120 -10.95 -11.05 -17.87
N THR A 121 -10.94 -12.24 -17.24
CA THR A 121 -10.57 -13.54 -17.89
C THR A 121 -10.58 -14.72 -16.89
N PRO A 122 -10.98 -15.93 -17.33
CA PRO A 122 -10.71 -17.16 -16.59
C PRO A 122 -9.27 -17.64 -16.87
N SER A 123 -8.60 -18.17 -15.84
CA SER A 123 -7.45 -19.11 -15.91
C SER A 123 -5.98 -18.66 -15.85
N SER A 124 -5.60 -17.38 -15.66
CA SER A 124 -4.16 -17.06 -15.48
C SER A 124 -3.84 -15.83 -14.63
N CYS A 125 -4.50 -15.67 -13.48
CA CYS A 125 -4.05 -14.71 -12.47
C CYS A 125 -3.20 -15.42 -11.41
N ALA A 126 -1.88 -15.21 -11.45
CA ALA A 126 -0.97 -15.60 -10.37
C ALA A 126 -1.31 -14.89 -9.03
N PHE A 127 -2.09 -13.82 -9.10
CA PHE A 127 -2.74 -13.19 -7.95
C PHE A 127 -3.67 -14.15 -7.19
N CYS A 128 -4.36 -15.06 -7.89
CA CYS A 128 -5.23 -16.06 -7.24
C CYS A 128 -4.46 -17.21 -6.58
N SER A 129 -3.25 -17.54 -7.04
CA SER A 129 -2.50 -18.68 -6.50
C SER A 129 -1.64 -18.34 -5.28
N ARG A 130 -1.32 -17.06 -5.07
CA ARG A 130 -0.43 -16.63 -3.98
C ARG A 130 -1.06 -15.72 -2.95
N VAL A 131 -2.22 -15.11 -3.23
CA VAL A 131 -3.00 -14.58 -2.11
C VAL A 131 -3.65 -15.77 -1.42
N ARG A 132 -2.99 -16.21 -0.34
CA ARG A 132 -3.56 -16.98 0.75
C ARG A 132 -4.65 -16.11 1.42
N PHE A 133 -5.71 -15.77 0.68
CA PHE A 133 -6.82 -14.89 1.07
C PHE A 133 -7.61 -15.46 2.25
N GLN A 134 -7.39 -16.73 2.61
CA GLN A 134 -7.96 -17.38 3.78
C GLN A 134 -7.11 -17.29 5.05
N THR A 135 -5.85 -16.83 4.99
CA THR A 135 -5.00 -16.68 6.20
C THR A 135 -4.87 -15.24 6.67
N PHE A 136 -5.25 -14.26 5.84
CA PHE A 136 -5.38 -12.85 6.25
C PHE A 136 -6.73 -12.54 6.93
N ILE A 137 -7.64 -13.51 7.01
CA ILE A 137 -8.95 -13.39 7.68
C ILE A 137 -9.27 -14.64 8.53
N PRO A 138 -8.58 -14.90 9.66
CA PRO A 138 -9.24 -15.64 10.73
C PRO A 138 -9.35 -14.88 12.06
N ASN A 139 -8.73 -13.70 12.21
CA ASN A 139 -8.84 -12.88 13.44
C ASN A 139 -9.64 -11.60 13.22
N PHE A 140 -10.82 -11.73 12.60
CA PHE A 140 -11.82 -10.65 12.47
C PHE A 140 -13.10 -10.92 13.28
N SER A 141 -13.03 -11.83 14.25
CA SER A 141 -14.07 -12.08 15.25
C SER A 141 -13.42 -12.20 16.62
N GLY A 142 -13.45 -11.12 17.39
CA GLY A 142 -13.01 -11.06 18.78
C GLY A 142 -13.42 -9.72 19.36
#